data_AF-A0A252CUG1-F1
#
_entry.id   AF-A0A252CUG1-F1
#
_cell.length_a   1.000
_cell.length_b   1.000
_cell.length_c   1.000
_cell.angle_alpha   90.00
_cell.angle_beta   90.00
_cell.angle_gamma   90.00
#
_symmetry.space_group_name_H-M   'P 1'
#
loop_
_entity.id
_entity.type
_entity.pdbx_description
1 polymer ?
#
loop_
_entity_poly.entity_id
_entity_poly.type
_entity_poly.pdbx_seq_one_letter_code
_entity_poly.pdbx_strand_id
1 'polypeptide(L)' 'MLDWWERNFATLELGDRRLNERAMSVGYALSIGFGKALSEVFSSGTALKRAYEFLPIQKCNFQA' A
#
# COMPACT_ATOMS: atom_id res chain seq x y z
N MET A 1 12.01 -13.73 -1.55
CA MET A 1 11.26 -12.91 -0.56
C MET A 1 9.90 -12.51 -1.14
N LEU A 2 9.15 -13.47 -1.67
CA LEU A 2 7.87 -13.25 -2.38
C LEU A 2 6.65 -13.56 -1.49
N ASP A 3 6.82 -14.37 -0.44
CA ASP A 3 5.68 -14.91 0.31
C ASP A 3 5.06 -13.93 1.31
N TRP A 4 5.80 -12.92 1.75
CA TRP A 4 5.34 -12.04 2.83
C TRP A 4 4.28 -11.04 2.35
N TRP A 5 4.46 -10.41 1.18
CA TRP A 5 3.52 -9.38 0.72
C TRP A 5 2.21 -10.03 0.28
N GLU A 6 2.26 -11.22 -0.31
CA GLU A 6 1.08 -11.98 -0.72
C GLU A 6 0.22 -12.33 0.50
N ARG A 7 0.85 -12.85 1.57
CA ARG A 7 0.16 -13.13 2.84
C ARG A 7 -0.43 -11.88 3.50
N ASN A 8 0.23 -10.73 3.41
CA ASN A 8 -0.24 -9.51 4.08
C ASN A 8 -1.26 -8.71 3.26
N PHE A 9 -1.23 -8.78 1.93
CA PHE A 9 -2.02 -7.90 1.07
C PHE A 9 -2.95 -8.63 0.09
N ALA A 10 -2.54 -9.79 -0.46
CA ALA A 10 -3.34 -10.51 -1.47
C ALA A 10 -4.43 -11.40 -0.85
N THR A 11 -4.23 -11.86 0.39
CA THR A 11 -5.20 -12.70 1.10
C THR A 11 -6.21 -11.91 1.94
N LEU A 12 -6.15 -10.57 1.93
CA LEU A 12 -7.09 -9.74 2.66
C LEU A 12 -8.47 -9.74 1.99
N GLU A 13 -9.49 -10.08 2.76
CA GLU A 13 -10.90 -9.95 2.36
C GLU A 13 -11.48 -8.64 2.91
N LEU A 14 -11.27 -7.55 2.19
CA LEU A 14 -11.71 -6.20 2.62
C LEU A 14 -13.20 -5.94 2.33
N GLY A 15 -13.96 -6.98 1.95
CA GLY A 15 -15.39 -6.89 1.61
C GLY A 15 -15.71 -6.16 0.29
N ASP A 16 -14.71 -5.61 -0.40
CA ASP A 16 -14.86 -4.95 -1.69
C ASP A 16 -13.75 -5.39 -2.66
N ARG A 17 -14.16 -5.87 -3.85
CA ARG A 17 -13.23 -6.41 -4.86
C ARG A 17 -12.19 -5.38 -5.31
N ARG A 18 -12.58 -4.13 -5.51
CA ARG A 18 -11.66 -3.08 -5.98
C ARG A 18 -10.67 -2.71 -4.88
N LEU A 19 -11.08 -2.80 -3.62
CA LEU A 19 -10.20 -2.62 -2.47
C LEU A 19 -9.18 -3.76 -2.39
N ASN A 20 -9.61 -5.01 -2.59
CA ASN A 20 -8.73 -6.18 -2.60
C ASN A 20 -7.69 -6.11 -3.74
N GLU A 21 -8.13 -5.81 -4.96
CA GLU A 21 -7.22 -5.62 -6.11
C GLU A 21 -6.19 -4.51 -5.85
N ARG A 22 -6.63 -3.43 -5.19
CA ARG A 22 -5.74 -2.32 -4.82
C ARG A 22 -4.75 -2.72 -3.74
N ALA A 23 -5.17 -3.44 -2.71
CA ALA A 23 -4.30 -3.96 -1.66
C ALA A 23 -3.21 -4.84 -2.27
N MET A 24 -3.60 -5.77 -3.17
CA MET A 24 -2.69 -6.63 -3.91
C MET A 24 -1.66 -5.81 -4.73
N SER A 25 -2.12 -4.82 -5.50
CA SER A 25 -1.25 -3.97 -6.32
C SER A 25 -0.27 -3.15 -5.47
N VAL A 26 -0.72 -2.62 -4.33
CA VAL A 26 0.14 -1.87 -3.39
C VAL A 26 1.18 -2.78 -2.76
N GLY A 27 0.76 -3.95 -2.23
CA GLY A 27 1.67 -4.92 -1.62
C GLY A 27 2.74 -5.41 -2.58
N TYR A 28 2.37 -5.70 -3.84
CA TYR A 28 3.32 -6.10 -4.87
C TYR A 28 4.36 -5.01 -5.15
N ALA A 29 3.92 -3.76 -5.35
CA ALA A 29 4.83 -2.65 -5.60
C ALA A 29 5.80 -2.41 -4.44
N LEU A 30 5.31 -2.48 -3.20
CA LEU A 30 6.14 -2.37 -1.99
C LEU A 30 7.16 -3.51 -1.89
N SER A 31 6.82 -4.71 -2.34
CA SER A 31 7.73 -5.86 -2.32
C SER A 31 8.93 -5.66 -3.26
N ILE A 32 8.68 -5.06 -4.43
CA ILE A 32 9.73 -4.71 -5.41
C ILE A 32 10.58 -3.55 -4.87
N GLY A 33 9.91 -2.58 -4.26
CA GLY A 33 10.52 -1.36 -3.73
C GLY A 33 11.02 -1.46 -2.29
N PHE A 34 11.28 -2.66 -1.78
CA PHE A 34 11.65 -2.83 -0.38
C PHE A 34 12.88 -1.98 0.00
N GLY A 35 12.77 -1.22 1.09
CA GLY A 35 13.79 -0.29 1.55
C GLY A 35 13.82 1.08 0.85
N LYS A 36 12.95 1.32 -0.12
CA LYS A 36 12.81 2.62 -0.81
C LYS A 36 11.70 3.48 -0.23
N ALA A 37 11.78 4.79 -0.50
CA ALA A 37 10.70 5.71 -0.15
C ALA A 37 9.43 5.43 -0.98
N LEU A 38 8.25 5.65 -0.41
CA LEU A 38 6.98 5.43 -1.13
C LEU A 38 6.88 6.24 -2.43
N SER A 39 7.42 7.45 -2.46
CA SER A 39 7.49 8.29 -3.66
C SER A 39 8.41 7.75 -4.75
N GLU A 40 9.37 6.89 -4.41
CA GLU A 40 10.21 6.18 -5.38
C GLU A 40 9.53 4.90 -5.89
N VAL A 41 8.69 4.29 -5.07
CA VAL A 41 7.90 3.10 -5.44
C VAL A 41 6.70 3.46 -6.31
N PHE A 42 6.02 4.56 -5.99
CA PHE A 42 4.81 5.02 -6.68
C PHE A 42 5.07 6.34 -7.41
N SER A 43 5.29 6.26 -8.72
CA SER A 43 5.57 7.42 -9.58
C SER A 43 4.34 8.31 -9.85
N SER A 44 3.13 7.82 -9.58
CA SER A 44 1.88 8.55 -9.73
C SER A 44 1.35 9.03 -8.38
N GLY A 45 0.98 10.30 -8.28
CA GLY A 45 0.33 10.87 -7.09
C GLY A 45 -0.94 10.12 -6.68
N THR A 46 -1.70 9.57 -7.63
CA THR A 46 -2.89 8.76 -7.34
C THR A 46 -2.53 7.42 -6.71
N ALA A 47 -1.50 6.75 -7.22
CA ALA A 47 -1.03 5.47 -6.67
C ALA A 47 -0.41 5.66 -5.28
N LEU A 48 0.38 6.73 -5.12
CA LEU A 48 0.97 7.12 -3.84
C LEU A 48 -0.11 7.41 -2.78
N LYS A 49 -1.13 8.22 -3.12
CA LYS A 49 -2.26 8.49 -2.22
C LYS A 49 -2.96 7.20 -1.79
N ARG A 50 -3.21 6.29 -2.72
CA ARG A 50 -3.84 5.00 -2.45
C ARG A 50 -3.00 4.13 -1.53
N ALA A 51 -1.67 4.13 -1.69
CA ALA A 51 -0.79 3.41 -0.77
C ALA A 51 -0.89 3.97 0.66
N TYR A 52 -0.99 5.29 0.82
CA TYR A 52 -1.22 5.91 2.13
C TYR A 52 -2.58 5.53 2.76
N GLU A 53 -3.62 5.29 1.97
CA GLU A 53 -4.94 4.85 2.49
C GLU A 53 -4.89 3.47 3.18
N PHE A 54 -3.89 2.63 2.84
CA PHE A 54 -3.69 1.32 3.49
C PHE A 54 -2.79 1.36 4.71
N LEU A 55 -2.06 2.46 4.92
CA LEU A 55 -1.24 2.60 6.11
C LEU A 55 -2.15 3.01 7.28
N PRO A 56 -2.01 2.39 8.46
CA PRO A 56 -2.72 2.80 9.67
C PRO A 56 -2.14 4.10 10.25
N ILE A 57 -1.74 5.04 9.38
CA ILE A 57 -1.32 6.37 9.80
C ILE A 57 -2.61 7.08 10.24
N GLN A 58 -2.81 7.16 11.55
CA GLN A 58 -3.74 8.14 12.11
C GLN A 58 -3.38 9.49 11.50
N LYS A 59 -4.39 10.25 11.03
CA LYS A 59 -4.17 11.61 10.54
C LYS A 59 -3.26 12.33 11.52
N CYS A 60 -2.02 12.61 11.11
CA CYS A 60 -1.11 13.39 11.92
C CYS A 60 -1.74 14.78 12.00
N ASN A 61 -2.38 15.10 13.12
CA ASN A 61 -2.78 16.46 13.42
C ASN A 61 -1.49 17.23 13.66
N PHE A 62 -0.95 17.82 12.59
CA PHE A 62 0.03 18.89 12.72
C PHE A 62 -0.71 20.06 13.35
N GLN A 63 -0.76 20.11 14.68
CA GLN A 63 -1.11 21.33 15.39
C GLN A 63 0.02 22.33 15.11
N ALA A 64 -0.34 23.43 14.45
CA ALA A 64 0.52 24.60 14.29
C ALA A 64 0.68 25.34 15.62
#